data_AF-A0AAC9QVD4-F1
#
_entry.id   AF-A0AAC9QVD4-F1
#
_cell.length_a   1.000
_cell.length_b   1.000
_cell.length_c   1.000
_cell.angle_alpha   90.00
_cell.angle_beta   90.00
_cell.angle_gamma   90.00
#
_symmetry.space_group_name_H-M   'P 1'
#
loop_
_entity.id
_entity.type
_entity.pdbx_description
1 polymer ?
#
loop_
_entity_poly.entity_id
_entity_poly.type
_entity_poly.pdbx_seq_one_letter_code
_entity_poly.pdbx_strand_id
1 'polypeptide(L)'
;MTYDEIDTLAHQAKAGDKTAAELLLSLLRPLVLSAAKSSQAPDEPFEDALQDIYLAFLTGVRRFEGPWGFTAFIKEHLRLYRCQKQEGRYDRSVRPGVSLDQPEGEAGARFLEIPDPAARTEADYLAAERYARLSQACGSLTRAEKEILQARYHKGQTLRQIAARRGCSHMAVDRCLKRALKKLRALMTE
;
A
#
# COMPACT_ATOMS: atom_id res chain seq x y z
N MET A 1 -35.37 26.12 -20.38
CA MET A 1 -34.01 26.67 -20.35
C MET A 1 -33.26 26.24 -21.59
N THR A 2 -32.52 27.14 -22.21
CA THR A 2 -31.62 26.84 -23.34
C THR A 2 -30.28 26.28 -22.85
N TYR A 3 -29.49 25.67 -23.74
CA TYR A 3 -28.15 25.17 -23.38
C TYR A 3 -27.24 26.30 -22.89
N ASP A 4 -27.33 27.49 -23.49
CA ASP A 4 -26.53 28.66 -23.10
C ASP A 4 -26.84 29.16 -21.67
N GLU A 5 -28.09 29.03 -21.21
CA GLU A 5 -28.47 29.38 -19.83
C GLU A 5 -27.84 28.41 -18.82
N ILE A 6 -27.75 27.12 -19.16
CA ILE A 6 -27.10 26.12 -18.32
C ILE A 6 -25.60 26.40 -18.22
N ASP A 7 -24.97 26.76 -19.34
CA ASP A 7 -23.55 27.09 -19.38
C ASP A 7 -23.25 28.37 -18.58
N THR A 8 -24.14 29.36 -18.66
CA THR A 8 -24.05 30.59 -17.85
C THR A 8 -24.13 30.29 -16.35
N LEU A 9 -25.10 29.47 -15.93
CA LEU A 9 -25.22 29.04 -14.53
C LEU A 9 -24.00 28.24 -14.07
N ALA A 10 -23.44 27.39 -14.93
CA ALA A 10 -22.22 26.64 -14.61
C ALA A 10 -21.02 27.55 -14.39
N HIS A 11 -20.86 28.59 -15.20
CA HIS A 11 -19.81 29.59 -15.01
C HIS A 11 -19.98 30.42 -13.73
N GLN A 12 -21.22 30.83 -13.40
CA GLN A 12 -21.53 31.52 -12.16
C GLN A 12 -21.28 30.63 -10.92
N ALA A 13 -21.72 29.38 -10.97
CA ALA A 13 -21.47 28.39 -9.93
C ALA A 13 -19.96 28.13 -9.75
N LYS A 14 -19.19 28.06 -10.84
CA LYS A 14 -17.73 27.95 -10.82
C LYS A 14 -17.07 29.17 -10.17
N ALA A 15 -17.62 30.37 -10.38
CA ALA A 15 -17.15 31.61 -9.75
C ALA A 15 -17.50 31.72 -8.25
N GLY A 16 -18.25 30.77 -7.70
CA GLY A 16 -18.60 30.70 -6.28
C GLY A 16 -20.02 31.18 -5.95
N ASP A 17 -20.86 31.47 -6.95
CA ASP A 17 -22.27 31.78 -6.71
C ASP A 17 -23.03 30.53 -6.25
N LYS A 18 -23.41 30.53 -4.97
CA LYS A 18 -24.14 29.43 -4.34
C LYS A 18 -25.55 29.27 -4.91
N THR A 19 -26.21 30.37 -5.26
CA THR A 19 -27.56 30.33 -5.81
C THR A 19 -27.56 29.72 -7.21
N ALA A 20 -26.58 30.09 -8.03
CA ALA A 20 -26.36 29.46 -9.33
C ALA A 20 -26.03 27.96 -9.20
N ALA A 21 -25.21 27.58 -8.22
CA ALA A 21 -24.89 26.18 -7.96
C ALA A 21 -26.13 25.36 -7.54
N GLU A 22 -26.96 25.89 -6.65
CA GLU A 22 -28.22 25.26 -6.21
C GLU A 22 -29.21 25.12 -7.36
N LEU A 23 -29.39 26.16 -8.17
CA LEU A 23 -30.26 26.13 -9.35
C LEU A 23 -29.77 25.09 -10.37
N LEU A 24 -28.48 25.10 -10.69
CA LEU A 24 -27.87 24.15 -11.62
C LEU A 24 -28.03 22.69 -11.13
N LEU A 25 -27.82 22.46 -9.83
CA LEU A 25 -27.95 21.15 -9.21
C LEU A 25 -29.42 20.69 -9.15
N SER A 26 -30.37 21.61 -8.92
CA SER A 26 -31.80 21.31 -8.95
C SER A 26 -32.26 20.88 -10.36
N LEU A 27 -31.77 21.56 -11.39
CA LEU A 27 -32.06 21.28 -12.80
C LEU A 27 -31.51 19.90 -13.21
N LEU A 28 -30.27 19.60 -12.81
CA LEU A 28 -29.58 18.37 -13.18
C LEU A 28 -29.70 17.26 -12.13
N ARG A 29 -30.59 17.43 -11.14
CA ARG A 29 -30.85 16.42 -10.10
C ARG A 29 -31.19 15.04 -10.67
N PRO A 30 -32.00 14.89 -11.73
CA PRO A 30 -32.26 13.58 -12.33
C PRO A 30 -30.99 12.88 -12.85
N LEU A 31 -30.05 13.65 -13.39
CA LEU A 31 -28.75 13.13 -13.84
C LEU A 31 -27.91 12.63 -12.66
N VAL A 32 -27.86 13.41 -11.58
CA VAL A 32 -27.15 13.04 -10.34
C VAL A 32 -27.73 11.77 -9.73
N LEU A 33 -29.06 11.67 -9.60
CA LEU A 33 -29.73 10.49 -9.05
C LEU A 33 -29.48 9.25 -9.92
N SER A 34 -29.54 9.40 -11.25
CA SER A 34 -29.25 8.32 -12.20
C SER A 34 -27.80 7.85 -12.09
N ALA A 35 -26.85 8.79 -12.01
CA ALA A 35 -25.44 8.48 -11.82
C ALA A 35 -25.21 7.75 -10.48
N ALA A 36 -25.80 8.22 -9.38
CA ALA A 36 -25.69 7.59 -8.05
C ALA A 36 -26.19 6.15 -8.06
N LYS A 37 -27.39 5.92 -8.62
CA LYS A 37 -27.96 4.58 -8.74
C LYS A 37 -27.08 3.62 -9.54
N SER A 38 -26.45 4.10 -10.61
CA SER A 38 -25.56 3.28 -11.44
C SER A 38 -24.17 3.03 -10.83
N SER A 39 -23.79 3.80 -9.80
CA SER A 39 -22.48 3.73 -9.16
C SER A 39 -22.48 3.08 -7.79
N GLN A 40 -23.68 2.74 -7.30
CA GLN A 40 -23.89 2.14 -5.99
C GLN A 40 -23.28 0.73 -5.96
N ALA A 41 -22.42 0.46 -4.97
CA ALA A 41 -21.95 -0.89 -4.70
C ALA A 41 -23.07 -1.73 -4.03
N PRO A 42 -23.04 -3.08 -4.15
CA PRO A 42 -24.12 -3.95 -3.65
C PRO A 42 -24.53 -3.72 -2.19
N ASP A 43 -23.57 -3.35 -1.32
CA ASP A 43 -23.77 -3.15 0.12
C ASP A 43 -23.65 -1.69 0.56
N GLU A 44 -23.57 -0.75 -0.40
CA GLU A 44 -23.42 0.69 -0.12
C GLU A 44 -24.79 1.34 0.07
N PRO A 45 -25.02 2.08 1.18
CA PRO A 45 -26.21 2.91 1.35
C PRO A 45 -26.38 3.88 0.18
N PHE A 46 -27.62 4.07 -0.29
CA PHE A 46 -27.87 4.97 -1.41
C PHE A 46 -27.47 6.42 -1.09
N GLU A 47 -27.60 6.87 0.16
CA GLU A 47 -27.17 8.20 0.56
C GLU A 47 -25.66 8.43 0.36
N ASP A 48 -24.84 7.41 0.59
CA ASP A 48 -23.38 7.49 0.44
C ASP A 48 -23.01 7.61 -1.05
N ALA A 49 -23.58 6.74 -1.88
CA ALA A 49 -23.43 6.82 -3.33
C ALA A 49 -23.91 8.18 -3.88
N LEU A 50 -24.99 8.73 -3.32
CA LEU A 50 -25.52 10.02 -3.71
C LEU A 50 -24.59 11.18 -3.31
N GLN A 51 -24.04 11.16 -2.10
CA GLN A 51 -23.07 12.16 -1.63
C GLN A 51 -21.80 12.18 -2.49
N ASP A 52 -21.28 11.00 -2.85
CA ASP A 52 -20.15 10.85 -3.75
C ASP A 52 -20.40 11.52 -5.12
N ILE A 53 -21.58 11.28 -5.70
CA ILE A 53 -21.93 11.90 -6.98
C ILE A 53 -22.17 13.40 -6.84
N TYR A 54 -22.70 13.89 -5.73
CA TYR A 54 -22.78 15.33 -5.48
C TYR A 54 -21.38 15.96 -5.42
N LEU A 55 -20.43 15.32 -4.74
CA LEU A 55 -19.04 15.78 -4.69
C LEU A 55 -18.40 15.76 -6.09
N ALA A 56 -18.60 14.68 -6.85
CA ALA A 56 -18.14 14.57 -8.23
C ALA A 56 -18.74 15.67 -9.13
N PHE A 57 -20.04 15.95 -8.97
CA PHE A 57 -20.74 16.98 -9.73
C PHE A 57 -20.16 18.37 -9.43
N LEU A 58 -20.03 18.74 -8.14
CA LEU A 58 -19.47 20.03 -7.73
C LEU A 58 -17.99 20.17 -8.12
N THR A 59 -17.24 19.07 -8.10
CA THR A 59 -15.88 19.02 -8.64
C THR A 59 -15.87 19.25 -10.15
N GLY A 60 -16.82 18.65 -10.87
CA GLY A 60 -17.05 18.87 -12.30
C GLY A 60 -17.34 20.34 -12.61
N VAL A 61 -18.24 20.99 -11.85
CA VAL A 61 -18.53 22.44 -11.99
C VAL A 61 -17.25 23.27 -11.90
N ARG A 62 -16.38 22.99 -10.92
CA ARG A 62 -15.10 23.69 -10.77
C ARG A 62 -14.12 23.44 -11.91
N ARG A 63 -14.19 22.27 -12.54
CA ARG A 63 -13.32 21.85 -13.65
C ARG A 63 -13.88 22.19 -15.04
N PHE A 64 -15.09 22.72 -15.11
CA PHE A 64 -15.74 23.00 -16.39
C PHE A 64 -14.99 24.09 -17.15
N GLU A 65 -14.47 23.73 -18.32
CA GLU A 65 -13.73 24.59 -19.24
C GLU A 65 -13.89 24.09 -20.68
N GLY A 66 -13.79 25.02 -21.63
CA GLY A 66 -13.78 24.72 -23.06
C GLY A 66 -15.09 25.05 -23.78
N PRO A 67 -15.14 24.79 -25.09
CA PRO A 67 -16.25 25.18 -25.97
C PRO A 67 -17.46 24.22 -25.92
N TRP A 68 -17.39 23.17 -25.09
CA TRP A 68 -18.42 22.15 -25.00
C TRP A 68 -19.52 22.58 -24.03
N GLY A 69 -20.77 22.26 -24.32
CA GLY A 69 -21.87 22.52 -23.39
C GLY A 69 -21.70 21.75 -22.06
N PHE A 70 -22.06 22.41 -20.96
CA PHE A 70 -21.89 21.89 -19.60
C PHE A 70 -22.56 20.54 -19.39
N THR A 71 -23.75 20.35 -19.97
CA THR A 71 -24.53 19.11 -19.84
C THR A 71 -23.80 17.90 -20.42
N ALA A 72 -23.15 18.05 -21.57
CA ALA A 72 -22.35 17.00 -22.19
C ALA A 72 -21.09 16.72 -21.38
N PHE A 73 -20.39 17.79 -20.97
CA PHE A 73 -19.21 17.70 -20.13
C PHE A 73 -19.50 16.99 -18.80
N ILE A 74 -20.52 17.39 -18.06
CA ILE A 74 -20.80 16.87 -16.72
C ILE A 74 -21.27 15.41 -16.77
N LYS A 75 -22.00 15.03 -17.82
CA LYS A 75 -22.38 13.64 -18.06
C LYS A 75 -21.16 12.74 -18.24
N GLU A 76 -20.19 13.17 -19.03
CA GLU A 76 -18.95 12.42 -19.23
C GLU A 76 -18.06 12.45 -17.97
N HIS A 77 -17.97 13.59 -17.28
CA HIS A 77 -17.25 13.71 -16.01
C HIS A 77 -17.76 12.70 -14.97
N LEU A 78 -19.08 12.63 -14.77
CA LEU A 78 -19.70 11.67 -13.86
C LEU A 78 -19.53 10.22 -14.34
N ARG A 79 -19.49 9.96 -15.64
CA ARG A 79 -19.16 8.62 -16.16
C ARG A 79 -17.74 8.21 -15.79
N LEU A 80 -16.76 9.08 -16.04
CA LEU A 80 -15.36 8.79 -15.72
C LEU A 80 -15.14 8.59 -14.22
N TYR A 81 -15.77 9.41 -13.38
CA TYR A 81 -15.76 9.23 -11.93
C TYR A 81 -16.23 7.83 -11.52
N ARG A 82 -17.36 7.38 -12.08
CA ARG A 82 -17.93 6.06 -11.79
C ARG A 82 -17.02 4.92 -12.22
N CYS A 83 -16.44 5.01 -13.42
CA CYS A 83 -15.47 4.01 -13.89
C CYS A 83 -14.26 3.94 -12.94
N GLN A 84 -13.73 5.09 -12.48
CA GLN A 84 -12.63 5.12 -11.52
C GLN A 84 -13.01 4.54 -10.15
N LYS A 85 -14.24 4.79 -9.68
CA LYS A 85 -14.78 4.21 -8.44
C LYS A 85 -14.88 2.68 -8.53
N GLN A 86 -15.42 2.14 -9.63
CA GLN A 86 -15.52 0.70 -9.85
C GLN A 86 -14.16 0.00 -9.96
N GLU A 87 -13.15 0.68 -10.50
CA GLU A 87 -11.78 0.16 -10.59
C GLU A 87 -11.01 0.24 -9.26
N GLY A 88 -11.61 0.74 -8.17
CA GLY A 88 -10.93 0.93 -6.88
C GLY A 88 -9.83 2.00 -6.93
N ARG A 89 -9.89 2.89 -7.94
CA ARG A 89 -8.88 3.94 -8.18
C ARG A 89 -9.30 5.30 -7.61
N TYR A 90 -10.39 5.34 -6.85
CA TYR A 90 -10.95 6.56 -6.28
C TYR A 90 -10.07 7.15 -5.19
N ASP A 91 -9.43 6.30 -4.40
CA ASP A 91 -8.46 6.72 -3.40
C ASP A 91 -7.25 5.78 -3.42
N ARG A 92 -6.04 6.33 -3.63
CA ARG A 92 -4.80 5.55 -3.60
C ARG A 92 -4.53 4.94 -2.22
N SER A 93 -5.19 5.42 -1.16
CA SER A 93 -5.14 4.85 0.19
C SER A 93 -6.06 3.65 0.40
N VAL A 94 -7.09 3.47 -0.42
CA VAL A 94 -8.12 2.45 -0.19
C VAL A 94 -7.90 1.29 -1.16
N ARG A 95 -7.20 0.27 -0.71
CA ARG A 95 -7.27 -1.04 -1.36
C ARG A 95 -8.62 -1.67 -0.99
N PRO A 96 -9.32 -2.34 -1.92
CA PRO A 96 -10.51 -3.10 -1.56
C PRO A 96 -10.12 -4.07 -0.44
N GLY A 97 -10.67 -3.85 0.76
CA GLY A 97 -10.52 -4.80 1.85
C GLY A 97 -11.32 -6.06 1.52
N VAL A 98 -10.79 -7.23 1.87
CA VAL A 98 -11.58 -8.46 1.87
C VAL A 98 -12.30 -8.53 3.22
N SER A 99 -13.59 -8.85 3.21
CA SER A 99 -14.33 -9.06 4.46
C SER A 99 -13.81 -10.31 5.17
N LEU A 100 -13.47 -10.18 6.45
CA LEU A 100 -13.01 -11.30 7.29
C LEU A 100 -14.11 -12.35 7.52
N ASP A 101 -15.37 -11.93 7.38
CA ASP A 101 -16.55 -12.77 7.52
C ASP A 101 -16.96 -13.45 6.20
N GLN A 102 -16.21 -13.23 5.11
CA GLN A 102 -16.47 -13.90 3.85
C GLN A 102 -16.16 -15.40 4.01
N PRO A 103 -17.09 -16.30 3.63
CA PRO A 103 -16.86 -17.73 3.76
C PRO A 103 -15.71 -18.17 2.85
N GLU A 104 -14.74 -18.89 3.41
CA GLU A 104 -13.71 -19.59 2.63
C GLU A 104 -14.20 -21.02 2.30
N GLY A 105 -14.27 -21.35 1.01
CA GLY A 105 -14.55 -22.70 0.51
C GLY A 105 -16.03 -23.16 0.53
N GLU A 106 -16.28 -24.32 -0.08
CA GLU A 106 -17.63 -24.91 -0.22
C GLU A 106 -18.20 -25.48 1.11
N ALA A 107 -17.41 -25.52 2.18
CA ALA A 107 -17.71 -26.27 3.40
C ALA A 107 -17.86 -25.39 4.67
N GLY A 108 -18.29 -24.13 4.53
CA GLY A 108 -18.80 -23.35 5.67
C GLY A 108 -17.80 -23.06 6.79
N ALA A 109 -16.49 -23.16 6.53
CA ALA A 109 -15.48 -22.63 7.44
C ALA A 109 -15.64 -21.09 7.46
N ARG A 110 -16.23 -20.59 8.54
CA ARG A 110 -16.26 -19.16 8.84
C ARG A 110 -14.85 -18.75 9.23
N PHE A 111 -14.40 -17.63 8.66
CA PHE A 111 -13.18 -16.87 8.97
C PHE A 111 -11.97 -17.17 8.09
N LEU A 112 -11.48 -16.11 7.45
CA LEU A 112 -10.10 -15.99 6.96
C LEU A 112 -9.13 -16.20 8.13
N GLU A 113 -8.32 -17.26 8.09
CA GLU A 113 -7.27 -17.49 9.08
C GLU A 113 -6.14 -16.48 8.89
N ILE A 114 -6.08 -15.46 9.75
CA ILE A 114 -4.97 -14.50 9.80
C ILE A 114 -4.00 -14.95 10.90
N PRO A 115 -2.75 -15.35 10.56
CA PRO A 115 -1.75 -15.70 11.56
C PRO A 115 -1.41 -14.49 12.43
N ASP A 116 -1.34 -14.69 13.76
CA ASP A 116 -0.83 -13.67 14.67
C ASP A 116 0.70 -13.55 14.51
N PRO A 117 1.24 -12.39 14.06
CA PRO A 117 2.67 -12.21 13.89
C PRO A 117 3.45 -12.22 15.22
N ALA A 118 2.78 -12.09 16.36
CA ALA A 118 3.39 -12.18 17.68
C ALA A 118 3.41 -13.61 18.24
N ALA A 119 2.71 -14.56 17.61
CA ALA A 119 2.69 -15.95 18.04
C ALA A 119 4.09 -16.56 17.91
N ARG A 120 4.62 -17.06 19.02
CA ARG A 120 5.90 -17.79 19.03
C ARG A 120 5.66 -19.26 18.78
N THR A 121 6.19 -19.74 17.68
CA THR A 121 6.19 -21.14 17.31
C THR A 121 7.34 -21.89 17.98
N GLU A 122 7.27 -23.22 18.00
CA GLU A 122 8.40 -24.07 18.40
C GLU A 122 9.68 -23.74 17.60
N ALA A 123 9.53 -23.42 16.30
CA ALA A 123 10.63 -23.01 15.44
C ALA A 123 11.33 -21.72 15.93
N ASP A 124 10.58 -20.78 16.52
CA ASP A 124 11.13 -19.54 17.08
C ASP A 124 11.96 -19.82 18.34
N TYR A 125 11.51 -20.76 19.20
CA TYR A 125 12.29 -21.19 20.36
C TYR A 125 13.59 -21.89 19.93
N LEU A 126 13.51 -22.81 18.97
CA LEU A 126 14.69 -23.49 18.41
C LEU A 126 15.65 -22.49 17.73
N ALA A 127 15.13 -21.44 17.08
CA ALA A 127 15.96 -20.37 16.53
C ALA A 127 16.66 -19.58 17.66
N ALA A 128 15.92 -19.17 18.69
CA ALA A 128 16.47 -18.44 19.83
C ALA A 128 17.57 -19.22 20.55
N GLU A 129 17.39 -20.53 20.75
CA GLU A 129 18.41 -21.40 21.34
C GLU A 129 19.66 -21.50 20.45
N ARG A 130 19.48 -21.69 19.14
CA ARG A 130 20.60 -21.69 18.16
C ARG A 130 21.35 -20.37 18.18
N TYR A 131 20.66 -19.23 18.27
CA TYR A 131 21.29 -17.91 18.40
C TYR A 131 22.05 -17.76 19.71
N ALA A 132 21.51 -18.24 20.83
CA ALA A 132 22.18 -18.21 22.12
C ALA A 132 23.48 -19.04 22.10
N ARG A 133 23.44 -20.26 21.56
CA ARG A 133 24.63 -21.11 21.38
C ARG A 133 25.66 -20.46 20.46
N LEU A 134 25.23 -19.90 19.32
CA LEU A 134 26.12 -19.18 18.41
C LEU A 134 26.78 -17.97 19.09
N SER A 135 26.03 -17.23 19.92
CA SER A 135 26.54 -16.08 20.68
C SER A 135 27.62 -16.52 21.68
N GLN A 136 27.39 -17.60 22.41
CA GLN A 136 28.37 -18.20 23.32
C GLN A 136 29.61 -18.69 22.57
N ALA A 137 29.44 -19.41 21.46
CA ALA A 137 30.54 -19.87 20.61
C ALA A 137 31.36 -18.70 20.04
N CYS A 138 30.69 -17.61 19.63
CA CYS A 138 31.35 -16.38 19.23
C CYS A 138 32.19 -15.79 20.36
N GLY A 139 31.80 -15.96 21.63
CA GLY A 139 32.58 -15.57 22.81
C GLY A 139 34.02 -16.05 22.77
N SER A 140 34.25 -17.31 22.36
CA SER A 140 35.57 -17.98 22.29
C SER A 140 36.50 -17.46 21.18
N LEU A 141 35.97 -16.71 20.22
CA LEU A 141 36.76 -16.18 19.12
C LEU A 141 37.67 -15.04 19.57
N THR A 142 38.87 -15.00 19.01
CA THR A 142 39.79 -13.88 19.21
C THR A 142 39.24 -12.61 18.58
N ARG A 143 39.69 -11.45 19.06
CA ARG A 143 39.29 -10.14 18.52
C ARG A 143 39.53 -10.04 17.01
N ALA A 144 40.66 -10.55 16.54
CA ALA A 144 41.01 -10.58 15.12
C ALA A 144 40.06 -11.43 14.27
N GLU A 145 39.58 -12.56 14.79
CA GLU A 145 38.61 -13.46 14.14
C GLU A 145 37.21 -12.83 14.10
N LYS A 146 36.74 -12.26 15.23
CA LYS A 146 35.43 -11.57 15.34
C LYS A 146 35.29 -10.43 14.34
N GLU A 147 36.31 -9.58 14.26
CA GLU A 147 36.32 -8.44 13.36
C GLU A 147 36.29 -8.85 11.87
N ILE A 148 36.93 -9.97 11.49
CA ILE A 148 36.85 -10.49 10.11
C ILE A 148 35.45 -11.03 9.81
N LEU A 149 34.84 -11.76 10.76
CA LEU A 149 33.47 -12.27 10.63
C LEU A 149 32.46 -11.13 10.47
N GLN A 150 32.53 -10.10 11.31
CA GLN A 150 31.69 -8.91 11.19
C GLN A 150 31.90 -8.21 9.85
N ALA A 151 33.15 -8.03 9.42
CA ALA A 151 33.45 -7.41 8.13
C ALA A 151 32.86 -8.21 6.95
N ARG A 152 32.92 -9.55 7.02
CA ARG A 152 32.45 -10.42 5.93
C ARG A 152 30.93 -10.60 5.88
N TYR A 153 30.29 -10.85 7.02
CA TYR A 153 28.89 -11.26 7.10
C TYR A 153 27.94 -10.15 7.53
N HIS A 154 28.40 -9.17 8.31
CA HIS A 154 27.56 -8.03 8.72
C HIS A 154 27.75 -6.82 7.80
N LYS A 155 28.98 -6.56 7.35
CA LYS A 155 29.32 -5.43 6.47
C LYS A 155 29.44 -5.78 4.98
N GLY A 156 29.26 -7.06 4.62
CA GLY A 156 29.29 -7.53 3.22
C GLY A 156 30.64 -7.38 2.49
N GLN A 157 31.74 -7.13 3.19
CA GLN A 157 33.04 -6.87 2.56
C GLN A 157 33.66 -8.14 1.97
N THR A 158 34.33 -8.01 0.83
CA THR A 158 35.09 -9.11 0.22
C THR A 158 36.38 -9.39 0.99
N LEU A 159 36.92 -10.61 0.88
CA LEU A 159 38.18 -10.99 1.51
C LEU A 159 39.35 -10.08 1.08
N ARG A 160 39.35 -9.61 -0.17
CA ARG A 160 40.36 -8.66 -0.69
C ARG A 160 40.24 -7.28 -0.02
N GLN A 161 39.02 -6.77 0.15
CA GLN A 161 38.78 -5.49 0.84
C GLN A 161 39.17 -5.56 2.32
N ILE A 162 38.89 -6.69 2.98
CA ILE A 162 39.28 -6.92 4.38
C ILE A 162 40.80 -6.98 4.52
N ALA A 163 41.47 -7.70 3.60
CA ALA A 163 42.93 -7.81 3.54
C ALA A 163 43.60 -6.45 3.34
N ALA A 164 43.11 -5.66 2.37
CA ALA A 164 43.59 -4.30 2.11
C ALA A 164 43.44 -3.38 3.34
N ARG A 165 42.28 -3.41 4.01
CA ARG A 165 42.04 -2.58 5.22
C ARG A 165 42.96 -2.94 6.38
N ARG A 166 43.35 -4.21 6.50
CA ARG A 166 44.20 -4.71 7.59
C ARG A 166 45.69 -4.73 7.26
N GLY A 167 46.09 -4.38 6.04
CA GLY A 167 47.49 -4.45 5.60
C GLY A 167 48.04 -5.89 5.57
N CYS A 168 47.19 -6.90 5.36
CA CYS A 168 47.59 -8.31 5.35
C CYS A 168 47.21 -9.01 4.04
N SER A 169 47.74 -10.20 3.79
CA SER A 169 47.46 -10.93 2.56
C SER A 169 46.05 -11.54 2.55
N HIS A 170 45.46 -11.68 1.37
CA HIS A 170 44.17 -12.37 1.17
C HIS A 170 44.17 -13.77 1.81
N MET A 171 45.28 -14.51 1.67
CA MET A 171 45.46 -15.85 2.25
C MET A 171 45.45 -15.85 3.78
N ALA A 172 45.96 -14.78 4.42
CA ALA A 172 45.93 -14.64 5.87
C ALA A 172 44.49 -14.44 6.38
N VAL A 173 43.70 -13.62 5.68
CA VAL A 173 42.27 -13.41 5.99
C VAL A 173 41.47 -14.70 5.77
N ASP A 174 41.68 -15.41 4.66
CA ASP A 174 41.02 -16.70 4.38
C ASP A 174 41.34 -17.76 5.45
N ARG A 175 42.61 -17.92 5.82
CA ARG A 175 43.02 -18.85 6.89
C ARG A 175 42.43 -18.47 8.25
N CYS A 176 42.27 -17.18 8.54
CA CYS A 176 41.66 -16.72 9.78
C CYS A 176 40.15 -17.01 9.78
N LEU A 177 39.46 -16.72 8.68
CA LEU A 177 38.03 -17.02 8.51
C LEU A 177 37.75 -18.52 8.65
N LYS A 178 38.54 -19.38 7.98
CA LYS A 178 38.42 -20.84 8.07
C LYS A 178 38.62 -21.35 9.49
N ARG A 179 39.61 -20.81 10.23
CA ARG A 179 39.85 -21.17 11.63
C ARG A 179 38.69 -20.75 12.53
N ALA A 180 38.19 -19.52 12.36
CA ALA A 180 37.03 -19.02 13.11
C ALA A 180 35.78 -19.88 12.86
N LEU A 181 35.48 -20.19 11.59
CA LEU A 181 34.34 -21.06 11.23
C LEU A 181 34.50 -22.50 11.75
N LYS A 182 35.73 -23.04 11.76
CA LYS A 182 35.99 -24.37 12.33
C LYS A 182 35.71 -24.39 13.84
N LYS A 183 36.15 -23.36 14.58
CA LYS A 183 35.86 -23.23 16.02
C LYS A 183 34.37 -23.09 16.30
N LEU A 184 33.68 -22.22 15.55
CA LEU A 184 32.24 -22.04 15.68
C LEU A 184 31.48 -23.34 15.40
N ARG A 185 31.85 -24.07 14.35
CA ARG A 185 31.20 -25.36 14.03
C ARG A 185 31.39 -26.38 15.14
N ALA A 186 32.61 -26.55 15.65
CA ALA A 186 32.88 -27.51 16.72
C ALA A 186 32.00 -27.25 17.95
N LEU A 187 31.90 -26.00 18.39
CA LEU A 187 31.12 -25.56 19.55
C LEU A 187 29.60 -25.53 19.32
N MET A 188 29.13 -25.66 18.08
CA MET A 188 27.69 -25.73 17.77
C MET A 188 27.18 -27.15 17.57
N THR A 189 28.08 -28.13 17.36
CA THR A 189 27.74 -29.57 17.27
C THR A 189 27.82 -30.29 18.60
N GLU A 190 28.46 -29.71 19.61
CA GLU A 190 28.35 -30.10 21.03
C GLU A 190 27.06 -29.52 21.65
#